data_AF-A0AAW2D1V9-F1
#
_entry.id   AF-A0AAW2D1V9-F1
#
_cell.length_a   1.000
_cell.length_b   1.000
_cell.length_c   1.000
_cell.angle_alpha   90.00
_cell.angle_beta   90.00
_cell.angle_gamma   90.00
#
_symmetry.space_group_name_H-M   'P 1'
#
loop_
_entity.id
_entity.type
_entity.pdbx_description
1 polymer ?
#
loop_
_entity_poly.entity_id
_entity_poly.type
_entity_poly.pdbx_seq_one_letter_code
_entity_poly.pdbx_strand_id
1 'polypeptide(L)'
;MSCFLLPKGLCDELEGMMRNFWWGQRQQEQKIAWVAWKKMCKSKLHWGMGFRNLQAFNLAMLAKQAWRLLTKSDSLISRIYKARYFPHSDVLNAHLGCNPSYAWRSIHSSLRVIHRGTRWRVGNGKTIHI
;
A
#
# COMPACT_ATOMS: atom_id res chain seq x y z
N MET A 1 1.78 2.92 11.02
CA MET A 1 0.86 2.78 9.87
C MET A 1 1.52 2.44 8.53
N SER A 2 2.82 2.67 8.31
CA SER A 2 3.43 2.56 6.97
C SER A 2 4.20 1.27 6.67
N CYS A 3 4.40 0.38 7.65
CA CYS A 3 5.24 -0.82 7.50
C CYS A 3 4.48 -2.14 7.66
N PHE A 4 3.20 -2.07 8.04
CA PHE A 4 2.34 -3.23 8.26
C PHE A 4 1.06 -3.10 7.44
N LEU A 5 0.62 -4.23 6.88
CA LEU A 5 -0.66 -4.36 6.22
C LEU A 5 -1.73 -4.49 7.29
N LEU A 6 -2.72 -3.59 7.25
CA LEU A 6 -3.82 -3.62 8.19
C LEU A 6 -4.83 -4.71 7.81
N PRO A 7 -5.41 -5.44 8.77
CA PRO A 7 -6.53 -6.31 8.52
C PRO A 7 -7.70 -5.54 7.90
N LYS A 8 -8.40 -6.17 6.95
CA LYS A 8 -9.53 -5.53 6.26
C LYS A 8 -10.64 -5.12 7.24
N GLY A 9 -10.98 -6.01 8.19
CA GLY A 9 -11.99 -5.74 9.21
C GLY A 9 -11.69 -4.48 10.02
N LEU A 10 -10.44 -4.30 10.46
CA LEU A 10 -10.03 -3.08 11.17
C LEU A 10 -10.19 -1.83 10.30
N CYS A 11 -9.84 -1.90 9.01
CA CYS A 11 -10.07 -0.79 8.10
C CYS A 11 -11.57 -0.49 7.93
N ASP A 12 -12.40 -1.52 7.80
CA ASP A 12 -13.85 -1.38 7.63
C ASP A 12 -14.52 -0.81 8.89
N GLU A 13 -14.07 -1.21 10.09
CA GLU A 13 -14.51 -0.65 11.37
C GLU A 13 -14.14 0.83 11.51
N LEU A 14 -12.89 1.19 11.19
CA LEU A 14 -12.43 2.59 11.19
C LEU A 14 -13.20 3.43 10.17
N GLU A 15 -13.38 2.92 8.94
CA GLU A 15 -14.20 3.60 7.92
C GLU A 15 -15.67 3.71 8.34
N GLY A 16 -16.20 2.74 9.09
CA GLY A 16 -17.52 2.77 9.70
C GLY A 16 -17.65 3.92 10.71
N MET A 17 -16.70 4.04 11.63
CA MET A 17 -16.68 5.17 12.58
C MET A 17 -16.57 6.53 11.88
N MET A 18 -15.73 6.63 10.85
CA MET A 18 -15.61 7.85 10.03
C MET A 18 -16.92 8.20 9.31
N ARG A 19 -17.61 7.20 8.78
CA ARG A 19 -18.90 7.35 8.11
C ARG A 19 -20.00 7.80 9.08
N ASN A 20 -20.07 7.18 10.25
CA ASN A 20 -21.06 7.51 11.27
C ASN A 20 -20.84 8.93 11.79
N PHE A 21 -19.58 9.31 12.03
CA PHE A 21 -19.22 10.69 12.36
C PHE A 21 -19.66 11.67 11.26
N TRP A 22 -19.36 11.37 9.99
CA TRP A 22 -19.67 12.26 8.86
C TRP A 22 -21.18 12.48 8.68
N TRP A 23 -21.99 11.44 8.77
CA TRP A 23 -23.44 11.56 8.69
C TRP A 23 -24.10 11.99 10.00
N GLY A 24 -23.31 12.29 11.04
CA GLY A 24 -23.78 12.79 12.32
C GLY A 24 -24.62 11.79 13.11
N GLN A 25 -24.37 10.48 12.94
CA GLN A 25 -24.96 9.43 13.75
C GLN A 25 -24.38 9.51 15.17
N ARG A 26 -25.24 9.67 16.17
CA ARG A 26 -24.88 9.64 17.60
C ARG A 26 -25.70 8.58 18.30
N GLN A 27 -25.05 7.82 19.19
CA GLN A 27 -25.68 6.78 20.01
C GLN A 27 -26.45 5.73 19.17
N GLN A 28 -27.77 5.90 19.03
CA GLN A 28 -28.69 4.99 18.32
C GLN A 28 -29.43 5.66 17.15
N GLU A 29 -29.18 6.95 16.86
CA GLU A 29 -29.83 7.63 15.74
C GLU A 29 -29.25 7.16 14.40
N GLN A 30 -30.01 6.36 13.67
CA GLN A 30 -29.71 5.96 12.31
C GLN A 30 -30.04 7.11 11.35
N LYS A 31 -29.04 7.93 11.03
CA LYS A 31 -29.14 8.92 9.95
C LYS A 31 -28.90 8.28 8.58
N ILE A 32 -29.68 8.70 7.59
CA ILE A 32 -29.61 8.19 6.22
C ILE A 32 -28.30 8.63 5.58
N ALA A 33 -27.52 7.66 5.10
CA ALA A 33 -26.34 7.93 4.28
C ALA A 33 -26.79 8.18 2.83
N TRP A 34 -26.92 9.45 2.44
CA TRP A 34 -27.35 9.85 1.10
C TRP A 34 -26.39 9.45 -0.02
N VAL A 35 -25.11 9.27 0.31
CA VAL A 35 -24.07 8.88 -0.65
C VAL A 35 -23.28 7.71 -0.09
N ALA A 36 -23.11 6.67 -0.90
CA ALA A 36 -22.29 5.53 -0.53
C ALA A 36 -20.85 5.96 -0.22
N TRP A 37 -20.28 5.44 0.89
CA TRP A 37 -18.93 5.79 1.35
C TRP A 37 -17.86 5.59 0.26
N LYS A 38 -17.96 4.48 -0.50
CA LYS A 38 -17.07 4.21 -1.65
C LYS A 38 -17.10 5.32 -2.72
N LYS A 39 -18.23 5.99 -2.93
CA LYS A 39 -18.35 7.12 -3.87
C LYS A 39 -17.70 8.38 -3.28
N MET A 40 -17.85 8.60 -1.98
CA MET A 40 -17.17 9.71 -1.29
C MET A 40 -15.64 9.56 -1.30
N CYS A 41 -15.12 8.32 -1.27
CA CYS A 41 -13.69 8.07 -1.36
C CYS A 41 -13.07 8.34 -2.74
N LYS A 42 -13.88 8.54 -3.78
CA LYS A 42 -13.36 8.92 -5.11
C LYS A 42 -12.79 10.34 -5.05
N SER A 43 -11.86 10.66 -5.96
CA SER A 43 -11.34 12.03 -6.05
C SER A 43 -12.42 13.00 -6.50
N LYS A 44 -12.25 14.31 -6.19
CA LYS A 44 -13.17 15.36 -6.64
C LYS A 44 -13.30 15.42 -8.17
N LEU A 45 -12.21 15.12 -8.89
CA LEU A 45 -12.21 14.98 -10.36
C LEU A 45 -13.16 13.88 -10.86
N HIS A 46 -13.39 12.84 -10.05
CA HIS A 46 -14.31 11.74 -10.35
C HIS A 46 -15.60 11.83 -9.52
N TRP A 47 -16.05 13.06 -9.21
CA TRP A 47 -17.31 13.33 -8.51
C TRP A 47 -17.42 12.73 -7.10
N GLY A 48 -16.28 12.47 -6.45
CA GLY A 48 -16.21 12.11 -5.03
C GLY A 48 -15.83 13.30 -4.14
N MET A 49 -15.57 13.02 -2.87
CA MET A 49 -15.17 14.04 -1.89
C MET A 49 -13.68 13.98 -1.53
N GLY A 50 -12.94 12.99 -2.07
CA GLY A 50 -11.52 12.80 -1.80
C GLY A 50 -11.23 12.14 -0.46
N PHE A 51 -12.21 11.47 0.15
CA PHE A 51 -11.96 10.70 1.36
C PHE A 51 -11.04 9.52 1.08
N ARG A 52 -10.22 9.15 2.06
CA ARG A 52 -9.25 8.06 1.87
C ARG A 52 -9.94 6.73 2.14
N ASN A 53 -9.90 5.83 1.16
CA ASN A 53 -10.09 4.43 1.46
C ASN A 53 -8.85 3.94 2.23
N LEU A 54 -9.04 3.51 3.48
CA LEU A 54 -7.95 3.20 4.41
C LEU A 54 -7.13 2.01 3.94
N GLN A 55 -7.78 1.01 3.35
CA GLN A 55 -7.11 -0.16 2.82
C GLN A 55 -6.19 0.21 1.66
N ALA A 56 -6.70 0.96 0.67
CA ALA A 56 -5.92 1.43 -0.47
C ALA A 56 -4.80 2.38 -0.02
N PHE A 57 -5.08 3.25 0.95
CA PHE A 57 -4.09 4.18 1.50
C PHE A 57 -2.97 3.44 2.25
N ASN A 58 -3.28 2.42 3.04
CA ASN A 58 -2.29 1.57 3.70
C ASN A 58 -1.42 0.82 2.68
N LEU A 59 -2.03 0.25 1.64
CA LEU A 59 -1.29 -0.40 0.56
C LEU A 59 -0.36 0.58 -0.18
N ALA A 60 -0.81 1.82 -0.41
CA ALA A 60 0.01 2.87 -1.01
C ALA A 60 1.18 3.28 -0.10
N MET A 61 0.98 3.36 1.22
CA MET A 61 2.07 3.62 2.17
C MET A 61 3.11 2.50 2.20
N LEU A 62 2.69 1.24 2.08
CA LEU A 62 3.58 0.09 1.96
C LEU A 62 4.36 0.13 0.64
N ALA A 63 3.67 0.43 -0.47
CA ALA A 63 4.30 0.60 -1.78
C ALA A 63 5.35 1.71 -1.74
N LYS A 64 5.11 2.81 -1.02
CA LYS A 64 6.11 3.85 -0.78
C LYS A 64 7.36 3.32 -0.06
N GLN A 65 7.22 2.38 0.88
CA GLN A 65 8.39 1.76 1.52
C GLN A 65 9.12 0.81 0.57
N ALA A 66 8.40 -0.05 -0.17
CA ALA A 66 9.02 -0.90 -1.18
C ALA A 66 9.75 -0.07 -2.26
N TRP A 67 9.20 1.08 -2.65
CA TRP A 67 9.85 2.02 -3.56
C TRP A 67 11.13 2.62 -2.97
N ARG A 68 11.17 2.87 -1.67
CA ARG A 68 12.41 3.29 -0.98
C ARG A 68 13.47 2.20 -0.99
N LEU A 69 13.08 0.93 -0.82
CA LEU A 69 14.02 -0.20 -0.93
C LEU A 69 14.65 -0.28 -2.33
N LEU A 70 13.89 0.07 -3.36
CA LEU A 70 14.36 0.11 -4.75
C LEU A 70 15.27 1.30 -5.04
N THR A 71 14.90 2.49 -4.57
CA THR A 71 15.58 3.75 -4.94
C THR A 71 16.73 4.14 -4.02
N LYS A 72 16.78 3.62 -2.80
CA LYS A 72 17.80 3.95 -1.78
C LYS A 72 18.51 2.70 -1.27
N SER A 73 19.20 2.01 -2.18
CA SER A 73 19.95 0.77 -1.91
C SER A 73 20.96 0.89 -0.76
N ASP A 74 21.54 2.07 -0.57
CA ASP A 74 22.62 2.30 0.41
C ASP A 74 22.10 2.50 1.85
N SER A 75 20.80 2.70 2.00
CA SER A 75 20.20 2.80 3.33
C SER A 75 20.35 1.50 4.12
N LEU A 76 20.61 1.62 5.42
CA LEU A 76 20.79 0.46 6.31
C LEU A 76 19.64 -0.55 6.20
N ILE A 77 18.41 -0.05 6.16
CA ILE A 77 17.21 -0.89 6.01
C ILE A 77 17.25 -1.65 4.67
N SER A 78 17.60 -1.00 3.57
CA SER A 78 17.65 -1.67 2.25
C SER A 78 18.72 -2.75 2.21
N ARG A 79 19.89 -2.50 2.82
CA ARG A 79 20.96 -3.50 2.97
C ARG A 79 20.52 -4.70 3.81
N ILE A 80 19.85 -4.48 4.94
CA ILE A 80 19.33 -5.54 5.81
C ILE A 80 18.27 -6.37 5.08
N TYR A 81 17.30 -5.72 4.42
CA TYR A 81 16.24 -6.41 3.70
C TYR A 81 16.79 -7.19 2.50
N LYS A 82 17.77 -6.63 1.78
CA LYS A 82 18.46 -7.33 0.69
C LYS A 82 19.14 -8.59 1.20
N ALA A 83 19.98 -8.47 2.23
CA ALA A 83 20.69 -9.60 2.80
C ALA A 83 19.75 -10.71 3.30
N ARG A 84 18.59 -10.34 3.87
CA ARG A 84 17.66 -11.30 4.47
C ARG A 84 16.67 -11.93 3.50
N TYR A 85 16.14 -11.18 2.53
CA TYR A 85 14.98 -11.61 1.73
C TYR A 85 15.26 -11.74 0.23
N PHE A 86 16.25 -11.03 -0.30
CA PHE A 86 16.59 -11.06 -1.73
C PHE A 86 18.11 -10.86 -1.93
N PRO A 87 18.96 -11.76 -1.41
CA PRO A 87 20.41 -11.56 -1.42
C PRO A 87 21.00 -11.56 -2.84
N HIS A 88 20.42 -12.37 -3.73
CA HIS A 88 20.90 -12.57 -5.10
C HIS A 88 19.95 -12.00 -6.16
N SER A 89 18.93 -11.23 -5.76
CA SER A 89 17.93 -10.68 -6.67
C SER A 89 17.56 -9.24 -6.32
N ASP A 90 16.67 -8.67 -7.11
CA ASP A 90 16.10 -7.34 -6.86
C ASP A 90 14.79 -7.43 -6.09
N VAL A 91 14.44 -6.34 -5.40
CA VAL A 91 13.20 -6.21 -4.62
C VAL A 91 11.95 -6.57 -5.46
N LEU A 92 11.93 -6.23 -6.76
CA LEU A 92 10.81 -6.53 -7.65
C LEU A 92 10.64 -8.03 -7.94
N ASN A 93 11.75 -8.77 -7.94
CA ASN A 93 11.81 -10.21 -8.20
C ASN A 93 11.96 -11.02 -6.90
N ALA A 94 11.77 -10.38 -5.74
CA ALA A 94 11.91 -11.03 -4.45
C ALA A 94 10.74 -11.98 -4.18
N HIS A 95 11.06 -13.19 -3.75
CA HIS A 95 10.06 -14.16 -3.31
C HIS A 95 9.68 -13.91 -1.84
N LEU A 96 8.48 -14.34 -1.44
CA LEU A 96 8.05 -14.19 -0.06
C LEU A 96 8.90 -15.04 0.90
N GLY A 97 9.33 -16.22 0.46
CA GLY A 97 10.09 -17.18 1.27
C GLY A 97 9.23 -17.92 2.30
N CYS A 98 9.86 -18.87 3.02
CA CYS A 98 9.14 -19.76 3.95
C CYS A 98 8.85 -19.10 5.31
N ASN A 99 9.72 -18.22 5.80
CA ASN A 99 9.56 -17.56 7.10
C ASN A 99 9.74 -16.02 7.01
N PRO A 100 8.84 -15.32 6.31
CA PRO A 100 8.89 -13.87 6.21
C PRO A 100 8.49 -13.20 7.53
N SER A 101 9.16 -12.11 7.90
CA SER A 101 8.62 -11.25 8.96
C SER A 101 7.29 -10.63 8.52
N TYR A 102 6.44 -10.26 9.48
CA TYR A 102 5.18 -9.59 9.17
C TYR A 102 5.37 -8.28 8.39
N ALA A 103 6.43 -7.54 8.71
CA ALA A 103 6.81 -6.34 7.98
C ALA A 103 7.16 -6.65 6.52
N TRP A 104 7.98 -7.68 6.27
CA TRP A 104 8.30 -8.08 4.90
C TRP A 104 7.08 -8.57 4.15
N ARG A 105 6.25 -9.42 4.74
CA ARG A 105 4.99 -9.87 4.11
C ARG A 105 4.09 -8.69 3.73
N SER A 106 4.03 -7.68 4.58
CA SER A 106 3.28 -6.44 4.32
C SER A 106 3.86 -5.66 3.15
N ILE A 107 5.16 -5.39 3.15
CA ILE A 107 5.86 -4.68 2.06
C ILE A 107 5.76 -5.47 0.75
N HIS A 108 5.99 -6.79 0.79
CA HIS A 108 5.92 -7.71 -0.35
C HIS A 108 4.53 -7.68 -1.01
N SER A 109 3.46 -7.67 -0.23
CA SER A 109 2.09 -7.55 -0.75
C SER A 109 1.85 -6.30 -1.60
N SER A 110 2.60 -5.22 -1.34
CA SER A 110 2.50 -3.95 -2.06
C SER A 110 3.33 -3.93 -3.36
N LEU A 111 4.21 -4.91 -3.60
CA LEU A 111 5.02 -4.98 -4.82
C LEU A 111 4.15 -5.05 -6.08
N ARG A 112 2.97 -5.67 -5.99
CA ARG A 112 1.99 -5.67 -7.09
C ARG A 112 1.59 -4.26 -7.54
N VAL A 113 1.51 -3.31 -6.61
CA VAL A 113 1.20 -1.90 -6.92
C VAL A 113 2.37 -1.26 -7.66
N ILE A 114 3.60 -1.54 -7.23
CA ILE A 114 4.80 -1.02 -7.91
C ILE A 114 4.89 -1.61 -9.31
N HIS A 115 4.79 -2.93 -9.46
CA HIS A 115 4.81 -3.62 -10.77
C HIS A 115 3.79 -3.05 -11.76
N ARG A 116 2.62 -2.64 -11.29
CA ARG A 116 1.60 -2.00 -12.14
C ARG A 116 1.93 -0.55 -12.49
N GLY A 117 2.66 0.15 -11.62
CA GLY A 117 3.03 1.56 -11.80
C GLY A 117 4.39 1.76 -12.46
N THR A 118 5.20 0.71 -12.59
CA THR A 118 6.52 0.74 -13.21
C THR A 118 6.48 0.11 -14.58
N ARG A 119 7.42 0.53 -15.44
CA ARG A 119 7.67 -0.08 -16.74
C ARG A 119 9.17 -0.21 -16.93
N TRP A 120 9.59 -1.28 -17.59
CA TRP A 120 10.98 -1.42 -18.01
C TRP A 120 11.26 -0.45 -19.16
N ARG A 121 12.39 0.25 -19.09
CA ARG A 121 12.83 1.20 -20.12
C ARG A 121 14.25 0.84 -20.50
N VAL A 122 14.46 0.54 -21.78
CA VAL A 122 15.79 0.32 -22.35
C VAL A 122 16.55 1.63 -22.38
N GLY A 123 17.71 1.65 -21.72
CA GLY A 123 18.69 2.74 -21.80
C GLY A 123 19.69 2.50 -22.94
N ASN A 124 20.98 2.54 -22.60
CA ASN A 124 22.07 2.31 -23.56
C ASN A 124 22.44 0.83 -23.77
N GLY A 125 21.64 -0.11 -23.26
CA GLY A 125 21.84 -1.55 -23.45
C GLY A 125 22.96 -2.20 -22.65
N LYS A 126 23.91 -1.44 -22.08
CA LYS A 126 25.11 -1.98 -21.43
C LYS A 126 24.84 -2.83 -20.17
N THR A 127 23.69 -2.64 -19.55
CA THR A 127 23.28 -3.37 -18.33
C THR A 127 22.21 -4.43 -18.61
N ILE A 128 21.92 -4.72 -19.88
CA ILE A 128 20.94 -5.73 -20.26
C ILE A 128 21.71 -6.99 -20.64
N HIS A 129 21.52 -8.05 -19.85
CA HIS A 129 22.00 -9.39 -20.21
C HIS A 129 20.96 -10.03 -21.13
N ILE A 130 21.37 -10.32 -22.37
CA ILE A 130 20.58 -10.99 -23.42
C ILE A 130 20.83 -12.49 -23.33
#